data_AF-A0A4Y2S259-F1
#
_entry.id   AF-A0A4Y2S259-F1
#
_cell.length_a   1.000
_cell.length_b   1.000
_cell.length_c   1.000
_cell.angle_alpha   90.00
_cell.angle_beta   90.00
_cell.angle_gamma   90.00
#
_symmetry.space_group_name_H-M   'P 1'
#
loop_
_entity.id
_entity.type
_entity.pdbx_description
1 polymer ?
#
loop_
_entity_poly.entity_id
_entity_poly.type
_entity_poly.pdbx_seq_one_letter_code
_entity_poly.pdbx_strand_id
1 'polypeptide(L)'
;MFGRLRLGSIDVVIITDFETMKEAFAKDAFMGRPRDLPFELNRVTIETGAFNEMPWKEQRRFSLHMLRDLGFGKTRMEEHIK
;
A
#
# COMPACT_ATOMS: atom_id res chain seq x y z
N MET A 1 12.73 3.55 18.85
CA MET A 1 11.79 4.03 19.87
C MET A 1 10.41 4.16 19.24
N PHE A 2 9.37 3.66 19.90
CA PHE A 2 7.99 3.88 19.45
C PHE A 2 7.22 4.67 20.51
N GLY A 3 6.41 5.62 20.06
CA GLY A 3 5.49 6.40 20.88
C GLY A 3 4.06 5.92 20.68
N ARG A 4 3.21 6.11 21.69
CA ARG A 4 1.76 5.93 21.55
C ARG A 4 1.10 7.31 21.61
N LEU A 5 0.20 7.57 20.67
CA LEU A 5 -0.53 8.82 20.56
C LEU A 5 -2.01 8.49 20.31
N ARG A 6 -2.90 9.23 20.95
CA ARG A 6 -4.34 9.14 20.67
C ARG A 6 -4.76 10.33 19.81
N LEU A 7 -5.23 10.05 18.61
CA LEU A 7 -5.78 11.03 17.66
C LEU A 7 -7.30 10.97 17.69
N GLY A 8 -7.93 11.78 18.55
CA GLY A 8 -9.38 11.74 18.75
C GLY A 8 -9.84 10.39 19.32
N SER A 9 -10.59 9.64 18.51
CA SER A 9 -11.05 8.28 18.84
C SER A 9 -10.12 7.17 18.34
N ILE A 10 -9.02 7.51 17.66
CA ILE A 10 -8.09 6.54 17.04
C ILE A 10 -6.80 6.46 17.86
N ASP A 11 -6.42 5.26 18.27
CA ASP A 11 -5.12 4.99 18.90
C ASP A 11 -4.07 4.69 17.83
N VAL A 12 -2.93 5.40 17.92
CA VAL A 12 -1.85 5.33 16.93
C VAL A 12 -0.54 4.99 17.61
N VAL A 13 0.22 4.09 16.98
CA VAL A 13 1.61 3.79 17.34
C VAL A 13 2.51 4.50 16.33
N ILE A 14 3.39 5.36 16.83
CA ILE A 14 4.36 6.12 16.03
C ILE A 14 5.71 5.43 16.15
N ILE A 15 6.28 5.00 15.03
CA ILE A 15 7.63 4.44 14.96
C ILE A 15 8.57 5.55 14.49
N THR A 16 9.63 5.85 15.25
CA THR A 16 10.55 6.95 14.95
C THR A 16 11.97 6.51 14.60
N ASP A 17 12.26 5.21 14.62
CA ASP A 17 13.57 4.65 14.28
C ASP A 17 13.51 3.69 13.09
N PHE A 18 14.61 3.64 12.35
CA PHE A 18 14.72 2.85 11.13
C PHE A 18 14.65 1.34 11.37
N GLU A 19 15.33 0.82 12.40
CA GLU A 19 15.40 -0.63 12.64
C GLU A 19 14.02 -1.21 12.96
N THR A 20 13.27 -0.56 13.86
CA THR A 20 11.90 -0.97 14.20
C THR A 20 10.97 -0.80 13.00
N MET A 21 11.14 0.27 12.21
CA MET A 21 10.35 0.48 11.00
C MET A 21 10.59 -0.65 10.00
N LYS A 22 11.85 -0.99 9.73
CA LYS A 22 12.22 -2.07 8.81
C LYS A 22 11.67 -3.41 9.27
N GLU A 23 11.76 -3.72 10.57
CA GLU A 23 11.21 -4.96 11.13
C GLU A 23 9.68 -5.01 11.02
N ALA A 24 8.99 -3.91 11.36
CA ALA A 24 7.53 -3.84 11.30
C ALA A 24 7.01 -4.02 9.87
N PHE A 25 7.55 -3.26 8.90
CA PHE A 25 7.10 -3.32 7.50
C PHE A 25 7.54 -4.59 6.75
N ALA A 26 8.47 -5.39 7.30
CA ALA A 26 8.82 -6.70 6.76
C ALA A 26 7.80 -7.79 7.12
N LYS A 27 6.93 -7.55 8.12
CA LYS A 27 5.95 -8.54 8.61
C LYS A 27 4.57 -8.28 8.00
N ASP A 28 3.97 -9.34 7.44
CA ASP A 28 2.62 -9.29 6.84
C ASP A 28 1.54 -8.79 7.81
N ALA A 29 1.72 -8.99 9.12
CA ALA A 29 0.78 -8.54 10.16
C ALA A 29 0.58 -7.01 10.20
N PHE A 30 1.55 -6.22 9.75
CA PHE A 30 1.47 -4.75 9.75
C PHE A 30 1.11 -4.17 8.38
N MET A 31 0.79 -5.01 7.39
CA MET A 31 0.48 -4.56 6.02
C MET A 31 -0.97 -4.12 5.82
N GLY A 32 -1.77 -4.08 6.88
CA GLY A 32 -3.15 -3.57 6.87
C GLY A 32 -3.25 -2.11 6.44
N ARG A 33 -4.48 -1.68 6.13
CA ARG A 33 -4.81 -0.29 5.82
C ARG A 33 -5.92 0.19 6.76
N PRO A 34 -5.85 1.43 7.27
CA PRO A 34 -6.95 2.02 8.03
C PRO A 34 -8.23 2.00 7.18
N ARG A 35 -9.39 1.73 7.81
CA ARG A 35 -10.69 1.76 7.12
C ARG A 35 -11.07 3.18 6.71
N ASP A 36 -10.74 4.14 7.56
CA ASP A 36 -11.02 5.56 7.36
C ASP A 36 -9.88 6.18 6.54
N LEU A 37 -9.86 5.86 5.25
CA LEU A 37 -8.95 6.51 4.32
C LEU A 37 -9.37 7.97 4.12
N PRO A 38 -8.43 8.93 4.11
CA PRO A 38 -8.74 10.35 3.90
C PRO A 38 -9.15 10.67 2.45
N PHE A 39 -9.32 9.65 1.60
CA PHE A 39 -9.67 9.77 0.19
C PHE A 39 -10.96 9.00 -0.08
N GLU A 40 -11.86 9.58 -0.88
CA GLU A 40 -13.03 8.86 -1.35
C GLU A 40 -12.62 7.73 -2.30
N LEU A 41 -12.91 6.50 -1.90
CA LEU A 41 -12.73 5.34 -2.76
C LEU A 41 -13.96 5.16 -3.66
N ASN A 42 -13.73 4.79 -4.93
CA ASN A 42 -14.81 4.36 -5.80
C ASN A 42 -15.51 3.13 -5.21
N ARG A 43 -16.84 3.04 -5.38
CA ARG A 43 -17.68 1.91 -4.93
C ARG A 43 -17.07 0.55 -5.33
N VAL A 44 -16.60 0.41 -6.57
CA VAL A 44 -15.99 -0.83 -7.07
C VAL A 44 -14.76 -1.21 -6.25
N THR A 45 -13.93 -0.23 -5.89
CA THR A 45 -12.72 -0.44 -5.09
C THR A 45 -13.04 -0.93 -3.68
N ILE A 46 -14.12 -0.40 -3.09
CA ILE A 46 -14.60 -0.82 -1.77
C ILE A 46 -15.16 -2.25 -1.84
N GLU A 47 -16.04 -2.52 -2.80
CA GLU A 47 -16.72 -3.82 -2.98
C GLU A 47 -15.74 -4.95 -3.30
N THR A 48 -14.74 -4.69 -4.15
CA THR A 48 -13.74 -5.68 -4.56
C THR A 48 -12.60 -5.85 -3.55
N GLY A 49 -12.51 -4.96 -2.54
CA GLY A 49 -11.39 -4.93 -1.61
C GLY A 49 -10.05 -4.72 -2.30
N ALA A 50 -9.99 -4.06 -3.46
CA ALA A 50 -8.80 -3.98 -4.31
C ALA A 50 -7.55 -3.43 -3.60
N PHE A 51 -7.71 -2.69 -2.51
CA PHE A 51 -6.61 -2.17 -1.67
C PHE A 51 -6.45 -2.84 -0.31
N ASN A 52 -7.28 -3.84 0.01
CA ASN A 52 -7.30 -4.51 1.31
C ASN A 52 -6.99 -6.01 1.18
N GLU A 53 -6.34 -6.57 2.20
CA GLU A 53 -6.22 -8.03 2.47
C GLU A 53 -5.70 -8.92 1.32
N MET A 54 -6.43 -9.97 0.92
CA MET A 54 -5.99 -10.89 -0.14
C MET A 54 -6.11 -10.29 -1.54
N PRO A 55 -7.22 -9.60 -1.92
CA PRO A 55 -7.35 -9.00 -3.24
C PRO A 55 -6.23 -8.01 -3.57
N TRP A 56 -5.73 -7.23 -2.59
CA TRP A 56 -4.64 -6.28 -2.85
C TRP A 56 -3.35 -6.95 -3.34
N LYS A 57 -3.00 -8.13 -2.78
CA LYS A 57 -1.78 -8.84 -3.16
C LYS A 57 -1.85 -9.32 -4.60
N GLU A 58 -3.01 -9.83 -5.01
CA GLU A 58 -3.27 -10.30 -6.39
C GLU A 58 -3.29 -9.12 -7.36
N GLN A 59 -4.03 -8.06 -7.04
CA GLN A 59 -4.11 -6.85 -7.86
C GLN A 59 -2.74 -6.19 -8.06
N ARG A 60 -1.92 -6.12 -7.00
CA ARG A 60 -0.53 -5.63 -7.09
C ARG A 60 0.30 -6.51 -8.01
N ARG A 61 0.22 -7.84 -7.87
CA ARG A 61 0.99 -8.77 -8.70
C ARG A 61 0.61 -8.64 -10.17
N PHE A 62 -0.68 -8.63 -10.46
CA PHE A 62 -1.23 -8.46 -11.81
C PHE A 62 -0.78 -7.13 -12.41
N SER A 63 -1.00 -6.02 -11.71
CA SER A 63 -0.64 -4.68 -12.17
C SER A 63 0.86 -4.57 -12.48
N LEU A 64 1.73 -5.06 -11.59
CA LEU A 64 3.18 -5.02 -11.82
C LEU A 64 3.63 -5.95 -12.95
N HIS A 65 2.91 -7.02 -13.22
CA HIS A 65 3.16 -7.87 -14.38
C HIS A 65 2.82 -7.13 -15.67
N MET A 66 1.60 -6.61 -15.76
CA MET A 66 1.12 -5.86 -16.92
C MET A 66 2.00 -4.65 -17.22
N LEU A 67 2.41 -3.89 -16.20
CA LEU A 67 3.32 -2.76 -16.39
C LEU A 67 4.64 -3.20 -17.02
N ARG A 68 5.24 -4.31 -16.58
CA ARG A 68 6.50 -4.84 -17.14
C ARG A 68 6.36 -5.32 -18.58
N ASP A 69 5.20 -5.88 -18.93
CA ASP A 69 4.88 -6.30 -20.30
C ASP A 69 4.73 -5.08 -21.22
N LEU A 70 4.11 -4.01 -20.73
CA LEU A 70 3.99 -2.73 -21.42
C LEU A 70 5.32 -1.96 -21.50
N GLY A 71 6.40 -2.47 -20.90
CA GLY A 71 7.74 -1.89 -21.00
C GLY A 71 8.21 -1.13 -19.77
N PHE A 72 7.45 -1.12 -18.66
CA PHE A 72 7.86 -0.44 -17.43
C PHE A 72 9.22 -0.95 -16.96
N GLY A 73 10.17 -0.03 -16.74
CA GLY A 73 11.56 -0.34 -16.42
C GLY A 73 12.44 -0.73 -17.62
N LYS A 74 11.95 -0.56 -18.86
CA LYS A 74 12.69 -0.77 -20.12
C LYS A 74 12.73 0.52 -20.93
N THR A 75 13.75 0.67 -21.77
CA THR A 75 13.93 1.84 -22.65
C THR A 75 12.73 2.10 -23.57
N ARG A 76 12.03 1.04 -24.03
CA ARG A 76 10.84 1.17 -24.88
C ARG A 76 9.68 1.94 -24.23
N MET A 77 9.58 2.00 -22.90
CA MET A 77 8.53 2.78 -22.24
C MET A 77 8.76 4.29 -22.40
N GLU A 78 10.01 4.74 -22.50
CA GLU A 78 10.35 6.15 -22.72
C GLU A 78 9.76 6.67 -24.04
N GLU A 79 9.62 5.79 -25.04
CA GLU A 79 9.00 6.10 -26.33
C GLU A 79 7.49 6.33 -26.21
N HIS A 80 6.82 5.74 -25.21
CA HIS A 80 5.37 5.81 -25.01
C HIS A 80 4.92 6.93 -24.04
N ILE A 81 5.86 7.57 -23.33
CA ILE A 81 5.59 8.66 -22.37
C ILE A 81 5.67 10.06 -23.03
N LYS A 82 6.04 10.12 -24.32
CA LYS A 82 6.11 11.39 -25.08
C LYS A 82 4.75 12.01 -25.36
#